data_AF-A0A9D8R427-F1
#
_entry.id   AF-A0A9D8R427-F1
#
_cell.length_a   1.000
_cell.length_b   1.000
_cell.length_c   1.000
_cell.angle_alpha   90.00
_cell.angle_beta   90.00
_cell.angle_gamma   90.00
#
_symmetry.space_group_name_H-M   'P 1'
#
loop_
_entity.id
_entity.type
_entity.pdbx_description
1 polymer ?
#
loop_
_entity_poly.entity_id
_entity_poly.type
_entity_poly.pdbx_seq_one_letter_code
_entity_poly.pdbx_strand_id
1 'polypeptide(L)'
;GLGGTSTRGSKGAKSRSGYARKIGFEGGQMPLQRLVPKFGFKNINHVEYKAINLDIIQALAEKNNLEKVTVADLAAAGFVSSKQLVKILGNGQLTKKVDVEANAFSKSATAAIEAVGGTAIKL
;
A
#
# COMPACT_ATOMS: atom_id res chain seq x y z
N GLY A 1 23.97 34.34 15.21
CA GLY A 1 23.63 34.66 16.62
C GLY A 1 23.12 33.44 17.38
N LEU A 2 23.95 32.40 17.54
CA LEU A 2 23.62 31.19 18.33
C LEU A 2 24.60 30.97 19.50
N GLY A 3 25.34 32.00 19.90
CA GLY A 3 26.25 31.95 21.05
C GLY A 3 25.52 31.93 22.40
N GLY A 4 26.27 31.67 23.48
CA GLY A 4 25.74 31.65 24.86
C GLY A 4 25.20 30.27 25.25
N THR A 5 23.96 29.95 24.85
CA THR A 5 23.28 28.70 25.24
C THR A 5 23.10 27.71 24.10
N SER A 6 23.57 28.03 22.90
CA SER A 6 23.54 27.17 21.71
C SER A 6 22.19 26.46 21.53
N THR A 7 21.10 27.23 21.58
CA THR A 7 19.68 26.81 21.45
C THR A 7 19.14 25.82 22.49
N ARG A 8 19.93 25.46 23.52
CA ARG A 8 19.53 24.50 24.56
C ARG A 8 18.85 25.12 25.78
N GLY A 9 18.74 26.45 25.81
CA GLY A 9 18.20 27.20 26.94
C GLY A 9 19.09 27.13 28.19
N SER A 10 18.49 27.34 29.36
CA SER A 10 19.22 27.39 30.65
C SER A 10 19.47 26.00 31.26
N LYS A 11 19.91 25.95 32.52
CA LYS A 11 20.31 24.72 33.23
C LYS A 11 19.12 23.74 33.34
N GLY A 12 19.20 22.58 32.70
CA GLY A 12 18.18 21.52 32.76
C GLY A 12 18.68 20.20 32.15
N ALA A 13 17.94 19.11 32.32
CA ALA A 13 18.37 17.79 31.84
C ALA A 13 18.61 17.78 30.31
N LYS A 14 17.78 18.49 29.54
CA LYS A 14 17.89 18.60 28.07
C LYS A 14 19.11 19.39 27.59
N SER A 15 19.68 20.26 28.42
CA SER A 15 20.84 21.07 28.04
C SER A 15 22.18 20.38 28.29
N ARG A 16 22.20 19.28 29.05
CA ARG A 16 23.42 18.52 29.34
C ARG A 16 23.93 17.71 28.14
N SER A 17 25.25 17.50 28.13
CA SER A 17 25.87 16.59 27.15
C SER A 17 25.33 15.17 27.34
N GLY A 18 25.12 14.45 26.24
CA GLY A 18 24.60 13.08 26.27
C GLY A 18 23.09 12.93 26.52
N TYR A 19 22.33 14.04 26.63
CA TYR A 19 20.87 13.92 26.72
C TYR A 19 20.27 13.29 25.45
N ALA A 20 19.48 12.23 25.63
CA ALA A 20 18.63 11.64 24.60
C ALA A 20 17.20 11.50 25.13
N ARG A 21 16.22 11.87 24.30
CA ARG A 21 14.80 11.69 24.63
C ARG A 21 14.45 10.20 24.53
N LYS A 22 13.88 9.64 25.59
CA LYS A 22 13.29 8.29 25.57
C LYS A 22 11.89 8.37 24.95
N ILE A 23 11.66 7.69 23.83
CA ILE A 23 10.40 7.76 23.07
C ILE A 23 9.22 7.25 23.90
N GLY A 24 9.40 6.14 24.63
CA GLY A 24 8.36 5.55 25.48
C GLY A 24 8.30 6.08 26.91
N PHE A 25 8.82 7.28 27.20
CA PHE A 25 8.81 7.88 28.54
C PHE A 25 7.88 9.10 28.61
N GLU A 26 6.84 8.99 29.44
CA GLU A 26 5.77 10.01 29.59
C GLU A 26 5.88 10.78 30.91
N GLY A 27 7.10 10.98 31.43
CA GLY A 27 7.33 11.84 32.59
C GLY A 27 7.06 11.21 33.96
N GLY A 28 6.83 9.89 34.03
CA GLY A 28 6.70 9.13 35.28
C GLY A 28 5.45 8.24 35.33
N GLN A 29 4.44 8.55 34.50
CA GLN A 29 3.28 7.68 34.32
C GLN A 29 3.63 6.41 33.54
N MET A 30 2.81 5.36 33.72
CA MET A 30 2.83 4.18 32.86
C MET A 30 2.54 4.56 31.40
N PRO A 31 3.49 4.33 30.47
CA PRO A 31 3.34 4.78 29.10
C PRO A 31 2.26 3.99 28.35
N LEU A 32 1.64 4.63 27.34
CA LEU A 32 0.50 4.08 26.62
C LEU A 32 0.77 2.67 26.05
N GLN A 33 1.98 2.45 25.52
CA GLN A 33 2.43 1.15 24.99
C GLN A 33 2.40 -0.01 26.01
N ARG A 34 2.34 0.30 27.32
CA ARG A 34 2.21 -0.69 28.41
C ARG A 34 0.80 -0.77 28.99
N LEU A 35 0.01 0.29 28.85
CA LEU A 35 -1.37 0.34 29.34
C LEU A 35 -2.32 -0.46 28.43
N VAL A 36 -2.13 -0.38 27.12
CA VAL A 36 -2.98 -1.06 26.15
C VAL A 36 -2.61 -2.55 26.06
N PRO A 37 -3.56 -3.49 26.15
CA PRO A 37 -3.28 -4.91 26.02
C PRO A 37 -2.82 -5.26 24.60
N LYS A 38 -1.98 -6.29 24.48
CA LYS A 38 -1.66 -6.89 23.18
C LYS A 38 -2.84 -7.79 22.76
N PHE A 39 -3.29 -7.67 21.52
CA PHE A 39 -4.40 -8.46 21.00
C PHE A 39 -4.07 -9.02 19.61
N GLY A 40 -4.69 -10.16 19.28
CA GLY A 40 -4.55 -10.82 17.98
C GLY A 40 -3.27 -11.64 17.79
N PHE A 41 -3.12 -12.17 16.59
CA PHE A 41 -1.94 -12.92 16.14
C PHE A 41 -1.66 -12.61 14.66
N LYS A 42 -0.43 -12.88 14.20
CA LYS A 42 -0.06 -12.75 12.78
C LYS A 42 -0.15 -14.11 12.10
N ASN A 43 -0.98 -14.24 11.06
CA ASN A 43 -1.07 -15.46 10.26
C ASN A 43 0.25 -15.68 9.48
N ILE A 44 0.86 -16.86 9.63
CA ILE A 44 2.12 -17.21 8.96
C ILE A 44 1.94 -17.46 7.46
N ASN A 45 0.77 -17.94 7.04
CA ASN A 45 0.44 -18.25 5.65
C ASN A 45 -0.39 -17.13 5.01
N HIS A 46 -0.24 -15.88 5.45
CA HIS A 46 -0.96 -14.75 4.87
C HIS A 46 -0.46 -14.48 3.44
N VAL A 47 -1.35 -14.66 2.46
CA VAL A 47 -1.09 -14.35 1.07
C VAL A 47 -1.53 -12.91 0.79
N GLU A 48 -0.56 -12.02 0.63
CA GLU A 48 -0.81 -10.60 0.33
C GLU A 48 -0.96 -10.39 -1.18
N TYR A 49 -2.08 -9.78 -1.57
CA TYR A 49 -2.32 -9.38 -2.96
C TYR A 49 -2.15 -7.87 -3.11
N LYS A 50 -1.48 -7.47 -4.18
CA LYS A 50 -1.49 -6.09 -4.66
C LYS A 50 -2.83 -5.81 -5.33
N ALA A 51 -3.58 -4.87 -4.76
CA ALA A 51 -4.84 -4.42 -5.32
C ALA A 51 -4.63 -3.49 -6.52
N ILE A 52 -5.29 -3.77 -7.63
CA ILE A 52 -5.35 -2.93 -8.83
C ILE A 52 -6.80 -2.69 -9.22
N ASN A 53 -7.15 -1.44 -9.50
CA ASN A 53 -8.50 -1.02 -9.85
C ASN A 53 -8.70 -0.96 -11.37
N LEU A 54 -9.95 -0.95 -11.82
CA LEU A 54 -10.31 -0.88 -13.23
C LEU A 54 -9.84 0.42 -13.89
N ASP A 55 -9.80 1.54 -13.17
CA ASP A 55 -9.29 2.82 -13.70
C ASP A 55 -7.83 2.72 -14.18
N ILE A 56 -7.01 1.96 -13.45
CA ILE A 56 -5.60 1.75 -13.81
C ILE A 56 -5.50 0.89 -15.07
N ILE A 57 -6.34 -0.15 -15.15
CA ILE A 57 -6.39 -1.04 -16.32
C ILE A 57 -6.83 -0.24 -17.55
N GLN A 58 -7.88 0.58 -17.42
CA GLN A 58 -8.37 1.45 -18.48
C GLN A 58 -7.28 2.40 -18.97
N ALA A 59 -6.63 3.13 -18.05
CA ALA A 59 -5.56 4.07 -18.41
C ALA A 59 -4.36 3.39 -19.09
N LEU A 60 -4.01 2.18 -18.63
CA LEU A 60 -2.92 1.41 -19.21
C LEU A 60 -3.29 0.86 -20.60
N ALA A 61 -4.51 0.36 -20.77
CA ALA A 61 -5.03 -0.10 -22.06
C ALA A 61 -5.16 1.06 -23.07
N GLU A 62 -5.50 2.27 -22.62
CA GLU A 62 -5.52 3.46 -23.46
C GLU A 62 -4.13 3.91 -23.88
N LYS A 63 -3.21 4.01 -22.93
CA LYS A 63 -1.85 4.52 -23.19
C LYS A 63 -1.05 3.63 -24.13
N ASN A 64 -1.17 2.31 -23.96
CA ASN A 64 -0.36 1.33 -24.70
C ASN A 64 -1.17 0.62 -25.79
N ASN A 65 -2.44 0.98 -25.97
CA ASN A 65 -3.38 0.36 -26.91
C ASN A 65 -3.41 -1.18 -26.82
N LEU A 66 -3.50 -1.69 -25.59
CA LEU A 66 -3.45 -3.11 -25.28
C LEU A 66 -4.85 -3.72 -25.28
N GLU A 67 -5.02 -4.82 -26.00
CA GLU A 67 -6.24 -5.65 -25.96
C GLU A 67 -6.23 -6.64 -24.78
N LYS A 68 -5.04 -6.95 -24.26
CA LYS A 68 -4.81 -7.86 -23.16
C LYS A 68 -3.88 -7.23 -22.13
N VAL A 69 -4.24 -7.30 -20.85
CA VAL A 69 -3.45 -6.80 -19.72
C VAL A 69 -3.06 -7.95 -18.82
N THR A 70 -1.77 -8.24 -18.77
CA THR A 70 -1.18 -9.29 -17.92
C THR A 70 -0.48 -8.72 -16.70
N VAL A 71 -0.14 -9.57 -15.72
CA VAL A 71 0.68 -9.19 -14.57
C VAL A 71 2.05 -8.65 -15.00
N ALA A 72 2.60 -9.13 -16.13
CA ALA A 72 3.87 -8.64 -16.67
C ALA A 72 3.75 -7.20 -17.20
N ASP A 73 2.64 -6.85 -17.86
CA ASP A 73 2.38 -5.49 -18.36
C ASP A 73 2.22 -4.51 -17.19
N LEU A 74 1.53 -4.94 -16.14
CA LEU A 74 1.39 -4.19 -14.89
C LEU A 74 2.75 -3.97 -14.19
N ALA A 75 3.65 -4.95 -14.27
CA ALA A 75 5.00 -4.82 -13.74
C ALA A 75 5.87 -3.90 -14.60
N ALA A 76 5.79 -4.00 -15.92
CA ALA A 76 6.51 -3.13 -16.87
C ALA A 76 6.07 -1.67 -16.73
N ALA A 77 4.78 -1.43 -16.46
CA ALA A 77 4.24 -0.10 -16.17
C ALA A 77 4.54 0.41 -14.75
N GLY A 78 5.18 -0.40 -13.89
CA GLY A 78 5.60 -0.01 -12.54
C GLY A 78 4.50 -0.08 -11.46
N PHE A 79 3.35 -0.67 -11.76
CA PHE A 79 2.26 -0.80 -10.79
C PHE A 79 2.46 -1.95 -9.80
N VAL A 80 3.23 -2.96 -10.19
CA VAL A 80 3.45 -4.20 -9.43
C VAL A 80 4.90 -4.65 -9.53
N SER A 81 5.43 -5.29 -8.50
CA SER A 81 6.72 -6.02 -8.61
C SER A 81 6.50 -7.40 -9.25
N SER A 82 7.48 -7.91 -10.00
CA SER A 82 7.39 -9.22 -10.68
C SER A 82 7.08 -10.41 -9.77
N LYS A 83 7.28 -10.28 -8.45
CA LYS A 83 7.01 -11.34 -7.45
C LYS A 83 5.69 -11.17 -6.70
N GLN A 84 4.95 -10.09 -6.93
CA GLN A 84 3.70 -9.82 -6.21
C GLN A 84 2.52 -10.51 -6.88
N LEU A 85 1.60 -11.02 -6.06
CA LEU A 85 0.32 -11.53 -6.53
C LEU A 85 -0.63 -10.36 -6.74
N VAL A 86 -1.42 -10.40 -7.80
CA VAL A 86 -2.31 -9.30 -8.19
C VAL A 86 -3.77 -9.68 -7.97
N LYS A 87 -4.54 -8.77 -7.36
CA LYS A 87 -5.99 -8.87 -7.27
C LYS A 87 -6.65 -7.67 -7.94
N ILE A 88 -7.52 -7.92 -8.91
CA ILE A 88 -8.28 -6.87 -9.59
C ILE A 88 -9.55 -6.53 -8.81
N LEU A 89 -9.74 -5.25 -8.54
CA LEU A 89 -10.84 -4.66 -7.80
C LEU A 89 -11.70 -3.78 -8.71
N GLY A 90 -13.00 -3.74 -8.44
CA GLY A 90 -13.99 -3.09 -9.29
C GLY A 90 -14.19 -1.60 -9.09
N ASN A 91 -13.19 -0.87 -8.58
CA ASN A 91 -13.29 0.60 -8.55
C ASN A 91 -12.92 1.16 -9.92
N GLY A 92 -13.74 2.07 -10.44
CA GLY A 92 -13.56 2.66 -11.76
C GLY A 92 -14.47 2.13 -12.85
N GLN A 93 -14.36 2.72 -14.04
CA GLN A 93 -15.11 2.32 -15.22
C GLN A 93 -14.19 1.82 -16.33
N LEU A 94 -14.45 0.60 -16.80
CA LEU A 94 -13.84 0.06 -18.00
C LEU A 94 -14.76 0.41 -19.18
N THR A 95 -14.23 1.02 -20.23
CA THR A 95 -14.99 1.33 -21.46
C THR A 95 -14.42 0.62 -22.68
N LYS A 96 -13.14 0.24 -22.62
CA LYS A 96 -12.49 -0.58 -23.65
C LYS A 96 -12.69 -2.06 -23.35
N LYS A 97 -12.91 -2.85 -24.40
CA LYS A 97 -12.84 -4.30 -24.32
C LYS A 97 -11.39 -4.70 -24.06
N VAL A 98 -11.13 -5.28 -22.89
CA VAL A 98 -9.79 -5.71 -22.46
C VAL A 98 -9.88 -7.06 -21.78
N ASP A 99 -9.01 -7.99 -22.19
CA ASP A 99 -8.81 -9.27 -21.52
C ASP A 99 -7.80 -9.11 -20.38
N VAL A 100 -8.17 -9.45 -19.15
CA VAL A 100 -7.34 -9.22 -17.96
C VAL A 100 -6.91 -10.54 -17.35
N GLU A 101 -5.60 -10.75 -17.20
CA GLU A 101 -5.02 -11.92 -16.54
C GLU A 101 -4.41 -11.55 -15.18
N ALA A 102 -4.93 -12.14 -14.11
CA ALA A 102 -4.45 -11.89 -12.75
C ALA A 102 -4.67 -13.10 -11.81
N ASN A 103 -4.06 -13.08 -10.63
CA ASN A 103 -4.18 -14.19 -9.66
C ASN A 103 -5.55 -14.23 -8.96
N ALA A 104 -6.22 -13.08 -8.83
CA ALA A 104 -7.53 -13.00 -8.20
C ALA A 104 -8.36 -11.82 -8.73
N PHE A 105 -9.68 -11.96 -8.64
CA PHE A 105 -10.64 -10.91 -9.02
C PHE A 105 -11.69 -10.73 -7.93
N SER A 106 -12.17 -9.50 -7.77
CA SER A 106 -13.41 -9.23 -7.03
C SER A 106 -14.63 -9.49 -7.91
N LYS A 107 -15.77 -9.82 -7.29
CA LYS A 107 -17.03 -10.08 -8.02
C LYS A 107 -17.49 -8.87 -8.86
N SER A 108 -17.26 -7.65 -8.35
CA SER A 108 -17.59 -6.43 -9.10
C SER A 108 -16.66 -6.22 -10.29
N ALA A 109 -15.36 -6.54 -10.14
CA ALA A 109 -14.41 -6.45 -11.24
C ALA A 109 -14.73 -7.42 -12.37
N THR A 110 -15.04 -8.68 -12.06
CA THR A 110 -15.38 -9.68 -13.09
C THR A 110 -16.61 -9.24 -13.88
N ALA A 111 -17.67 -8.81 -13.18
CA ALA A 111 -18.89 -8.33 -13.83
C ALA A 111 -18.65 -7.09 -14.72
N ALA A 112 -17.81 -6.15 -14.27
CA ALA A 112 -17.49 -4.96 -15.04
C ALA A 112 -16.66 -5.27 -16.30
N ILE A 113 -15.72 -6.22 -16.22
CA ILE A 113 -14.90 -6.65 -17.38
C ILE A 113 -15.79 -7.37 -18.42
N GLU A 114 -16.62 -8.30 -17.95
CA GLU A 114 -17.54 -9.06 -18.81
C GLU A 114 -18.62 -8.16 -19.45
N ALA A 115 -19.08 -7.12 -18.75
CA ALA A 115 -20.05 -6.17 -19.27
C ALA A 115 -19.57 -5.40 -20.51
N VAL A 116 -18.25 -5.19 -20.64
CA VAL A 116 -17.62 -4.55 -21.80
C VAL A 116 -17.20 -5.59 -22.85
N GLY A 117 -17.54 -6.87 -22.62
CA GLY A 117 -17.23 -7.98 -23.52
C GLY A 117 -15.79 -8.46 -23.45
N GLY A 118 -15.03 -8.09 -22.41
CA GLY A 118 -13.70 -8.64 -22.13
C GLY A 118 -13.76 -9.92 -21.29
N THR A 119 -12.63 -10.58 -21.09
CA THR A 119 -12.53 -11.80 -20.29
C THR A 119 -11.64 -11.62 -19.06
N ALA A 120 -12.06 -12.18 -17.91
CA ALA A 120 -11.28 -12.21 -16.68
C ALA A 120 -10.65 -13.60 -16.48
N ILE A 121 -9.36 -13.74 -16.78
CA ILE A 121 -8.65 -15.02 -16.70
C ILE A 121 -7.87 -15.08 -15.39
N LYS A 122 -8.20 -16.09 -14.58
CA LYS A 122 -7.52 -16.36 -13.32
C LYS A 122 -6.31 -17.29 -13.55
N LEU A 123 -5.14 -16.83 -13.11
CA LEU A 123 -3.89 -17.61 -13.08
C LEU A 123 -3.83 -18.60 -11.91
#